data_AF-A0A9K3D6P2-F1
#
_entry.id   AF-A0A9K3D6P2-F1
#
_cell.length_a   1.000
_cell.length_b   1.000
_cell.length_c   1.000
_cell.angle_alpha   90.00
_cell.angle_beta   90.00
_cell.angle_gamma   90.00
#
_symmetry.space_group_name_H-M   'P 1'
#
loop_
_entity.id
_entity.type
_entity.pdbx_description
1 polymer ?
#
loop_
_entity_poly.entity_id
_entity_poly.type
_entity_poly.pdbx_seq_one_letter_code
_entity_poly.pdbx_strand_id
1 'polypeptide(L)'
;VTLDLVKMYCALLVTWDTKMTSHHRTDIPKQYRHASALNSDIMEDLGCIDHIFTDKTGTLTANVMTFVKAASLSDSLDKGRASLTYYGHGPDPDTKTLSDSRASFHPSQSHAAGLLTAISMCHTCTVRRRRDTPSGTDLRGRGTEETDVTADNITDERGLTCEYMGASSDEVALLQ
;
A
#
# COMPACT_ATOMS: atom_id res chain seq x y z
N VAL A 1 6.49 -36.43 -29.14
CA VAL A 1 5.12 -36.84 -28.73
C VAL A 1 5.05 -37.28 -27.28
N THR A 2 5.80 -38.29 -26.83
CA THR A 2 5.71 -38.76 -25.42
C THR A 2 6.21 -37.71 -24.42
N LEU A 3 7.34 -37.04 -24.71
CA LEU A 3 7.85 -35.95 -23.86
C LEU A 3 6.89 -34.76 -23.80
N ASP A 4 6.29 -34.38 -24.93
CA ASP A 4 5.34 -33.26 -25.00
C ASP A 4 4.10 -33.51 -24.13
N LEU A 5 3.62 -34.76 -24.07
CA LEU A 5 2.52 -35.16 -23.18
C LEU A 5 2.91 -35.04 -21.70
N VAL A 6 4.14 -35.41 -21.34
CA VAL A 6 4.64 -35.28 -19.96
C VAL A 6 4.73 -33.80 -19.59
N LYS A 7 5.28 -32.94 -20.46
CA LYS A 7 5.37 -31.49 -20.23
C LYS A 7 4.00 -30.85 -20.05
N MET A 8 3.03 -31.23 -20.88
CA MET A 8 1.64 -30.77 -20.74
C MET A 8 1.04 -31.19 -19.39
N TYR A 9 1.29 -32.42 -18.94
CA TYR A 9 0.83 -32.88 -17.64
C TYR A 9 1.50 -32.11 -16.48
N CYS A 10 2.80 -31.84 -16.57
CA CYS A 10 3.51 -31.00 -15.60
C CYS A 10 2.92 -29.57 -15.51
N ALA A 11 2.55 -28.97 -16.63
CA ALA A 11 1.90 -27.66 -16.66
C ALA A 11 0.51 -27.66 -15.96
N LEU A 12 -0.25 -28.77 -16.10
CA LEU A 12 -1.51 -28.96 -15.38
C LEU A 12 -1.30 -29.06 -13.85
N LEU A 13 -0.24 -29.75 -13.41
CA LEU A 13 0.09 -29.85 -11.98
C LEU A 13 0.36 -28.48 -11.36
N VAL A 14 1.07 -27.58 -12.06
CA VAL A 14 1.29 -26.20 -11.58
C VAL A 14 -0.04 -25.45 -11.44
N THR A 15 -0.93 -25.60 -12.42
CA THR A 15 -2.22 -24.91 -12.43
C THR A 15 -3.14 -25.41 -11.31
N TRP A 16 -3.06 -26.69 -10.96
CA TRP A 16 -3.84 -27.29 -9.87
C TRP A 16 -3.23 -27.12 -8.49
N ASP A 17 -2.01 -26.55 -8.38
CA ASP A 17 -1.38 -26.36 -7.08
C ASP A 17 -2.07 -25.24 -6.28
N THR A 18 -2.72 -25.66 -5.20
CA THR A 18 -3.36 -24.76 -4.23
C THR A 18 -2.36 -23.82 -3.53
N LYS A 19 -1.08 -24.20 -3.41
CA LYS A 19 -0.04 -23.36 -2.79
C LYS A 19 0.36 -22.18 -3.66
N MET A 20 0.24 -22.32 -4.98
CA MET A 20 0.48 -21.24 -5.95
C MET A 20 -0.80 -20.45 -6.28
N THR A 21 -1.78 -20.50 -5.38
CA THR A 21 -3.03 -19.74 -5.51
C THR A 21 -2.97 -18.52 -4.60
N SER A 22 -3.09 -17.33 -5.18
CA SER A 22 -3.17 -16.09 -4.41
C SER A 22 -4.60 -15.86 -3.92
N HIS A 23 -4.72 -15.60 -2.62
CA HIS A 23 -5.95 -15.11 -1.99
C HIS A 23 -5.87 -13.59 -1.92
N HIS A 24 -6.55 -12.89 -2.83
CA HIS A 24 -6.62 -11.44 -2.70
C HIS A 24 -7.59 -11.10 -1.56
N ARG A 25 -7.08 -10.42 -0.52
CA ARG A 25 -7.88 -9.83 0.56
C ARG A 25 -8.41 -8.47 0.11
N THR A 26 -9.09 -8.42 -1.03
CA THR A 26 -9.95 -7.28 -1.38
C THR A 26 -11.37 -7.61 -0.98
N ASP A 27 -12.14 -6.58 -0.64
CA ASP A 27 -13.51 -6.62 -0.13
C ASP A 27 -14.55 -7.23 -1.12
N ILE A 28 -14.07 -7.86 -2.20
CA ILE A 28 -14.85 -8.59 -3.17
C ILE A 28 -14.73 -10.09 -2.82
N PRO A 29 -15.82 -10.75 -2.42
CA PRO A 29 -15.75 -12.15 -2.01
C PRO A 29 -15.38 -13.02 -3.23
N LYS A 30 -14.23 -13.71 -3.13
CA LYS A 30 -13.86 -14.91 -3.92
C LYS A 30 -13.25 -14.72 -5.32
N GLN A 31 -12.29 -13.81 -5.52
CA GLN A 31 -11.39 -13.93 -6.68
C GLN A 31 -10.10 -14.66 -6.27
N TYR A 32 -10.09 -15.98 -6.49
CA TYR A 32 -8.87 -16.79 -6.42
C TYR A 32 -8.13 -16.64 -7.74
N ARG A 33 -6.84 -16.29 -7.69
CA ARG A 33 -5.97 -16.29 -8.87
C ARG A 33 -4.98 -17.43 -8.76
N HIS A 34 -5.10 -18.40 -9.66
CA HIS A 34 -4.19 -19.53 -9.76
C HIS A 34 -2.97 -19.17 -10.63
N ALA A 35 -1.84 -19.81 -10.34
CA ALA A 35 -0.73 -19.83 -11.29
C ALA A 35 -1.17 -20.50 -12.60
N SER A 36 -0.69 -19.98 -13.73
CA SER A 36 -1.02 -20.51 -15.06
C SER A 36 0.25 -20.63 -15.87
N ALA A 37 0.53 -21.85 -16.33
CA ALA A 37 1.63 -22.13 -17.25
C ALA A 37 1.12 -21.97 -18.69
N LEU A 38 1.39 -20.81 -19.30
CA LEU A 38 1.00 -20.50 -20.69
C LEU A 38 1.83 -21.28 -21.72
N ASN A 39 3.07 -21.61 -21.37
CA ASN A 39 3.98 -22.37 -22.20
C ASN A 39 4.44 -23.61 -21.41
N SER A 40 4.19 -24.81 -21.93
CA SER A 40 4.62 -26.07 -21.30
C SER A 40 6.08 -26.43 -21.59
N ASP A 41 6.71 -25.81 -22.59
CA ASP A 41 8.07 -26.15 -23.01
C ASP A 41 9.14 -25.66 -22.03
N ILE A 42 8.81 -24.70 -21.18
CA ILE A 42 9.73 -24.12 -20.18
C ILE A 42 9.78 -24.92 -18.88
N MET A 43 8.97 -25.98 -18.75
CA MET A 43 8.80 -26.70 -17.48
C MET A 43 10.09 -27.38 -17.00
N GLU A 44 10.89 -27.93 -17.92
CA GLU A 44 12.21 -28.49 -17.58
C GLU A 44 13.25 -27.41 -17.23
N ASP A 45 13.15 -26.23 -17.83
CA ASP A 45 14.13 -25.15 -17.66
C ASP A 45 13.96 -24.45 -16.30
N LEU A 46 12.74 -24.46 -15.74
CA LEU A 46 12.45 -23.88 -14.42
C LEU A 46 13.28 -24.51 -13.29
N GLY A 47 13.77 -25.75 -13.45
CA GLY A 47 14.63 -26.42 -12.48
C GLY A 47 16.11 -26.02 -12.53
N CYS A 48 16.52 -25.30 -13.58
CA CYS A 48 17.92 -24.99 -13.89
C CYS A 48 18.19 -23.47 -13.92
N ILE A 49 17.43 -22.70 -13.14
CA ILE A 49 17.57 -21.23 -13.11
C ILE A 49 18.77 -20.83 -12.22
N ASP A 50 19.76 -20.16 -12.79
CA ASP A 50 20.93 -19.62 -12.06
C ASP A 50 20.75 -18.17 -11.59
N HIS A 51 19.95 -17.38 -12.34
CA HIS A 51 19.79 -15.94 -12.09
C HIS A 51 18.32 -15.53 -12.14
N ILE A 52 17.88 -14.75 -11.16
CA ILE A 52 16.54 -14.17 -11.09
C ILE A 52 16.65 -12.65 -11.18
N PHE A 53 16.09 -12.08 -12.24
CA PHE A 53 15.89 -10.64 -12.34
C PHE A 53 14.49 -10.30 -11.84
N THR A 54 14.42 -9.50 -10.79
CA THR A 54 13.16 -9.09 -10.16
C THR A 54 12.93 -7.61 -10.35
N ASP A 55 11.67 -7.22 -10.55
CA ASP A 55 11.27 -5.82 -10.53
C ASP A 55 10.95 -5.38 -9.09
N LYS A 56 11.18 -4.10 -8.79
CA LYS A 56 10.91 -3.56 -7.46
C LYS A 56 9.41 -3.34 -7.24
N THR A 57 8.77 -2.61 -8.13
CA THR A 57 7.41 -2.12 -7.93
C THR A 57 6.40 -3.12 -8.49
N GLY A 58 5.40 -3.50 -7.70
CA GLY A 58 4.38 -4.47 -8.11
C GLY A 58 4.81 -5.94 -8.03
N THR A 59 6.11 -6.22 -7.79
CA THR A 59 6.62 -7.57 -7.46
C THR A 59 7.12 -7.66 -6.02
N LEU A 60 8.13 -6.87 -5.65
CA LEU A 60 8.64 -6.85 -4.27
C LEU A 60 7.79 -5.97 -3.35
N THR A 61 7.15 -4.94 -3.89
CA THR A 61 6.27 -4.04 -3.13
C THR A 61 4.85 -4.08 -3.66
N ALA A 62 3.88 -3.98 -2.75
CA ALA A 62 2.45 -3.92 -3.09
C ALA A 62 2.01 -2.56 -3.67
N ASN A 63 2.96 -1.66 -3.96
CA ASN A 63 2.70 -0.26 -4.33
C ASN A 63 1.78 0.50 -3.35
N VAL A 64 1.76 0.09 -2.08
CA VAL A 64 1.07 0.76 -0.98
C VAL A 64 2.13 1.44 -0.12
N MET A 65 1.99 2.75 0.06
CA MET A 65 2.87 3.55 0.90
C MET A 65 2.15 3.84 2.22
N THR A 66 2.89 3.87 3.32
CA THR A 66 2.35 4.19 4.64
C THR A 66 3.32 5.12 5.34
N PHE A 67 2.81 6.20 5.95
CA PHE A 67 3.63 7.09 6.74
C PHE A 67 3.98 6.45 8.10
N VAL A 68 5.27 6.31 8.38
CA VAL A 68 5.76 5.59 9.56
C VAL A 68 6.42 6.53 10.58
N LYS A 69 7.30 7.42 10.12
CA LYS A 69 8.11 8.32 10.96
C LYS A 69 8.36 9.66 10.23
N ALA A 70 8.46 10.73 10.99
CA ALA A 70 8.99 12.02 10.53
C ALA A 70 10.00 12.58 11.54
N ALA A 71 10.76 13.58 11.12
CA ALA A 71 11.61 14.33 12.02
C ALA A 71 11.46 15.83 11.76
N SER A 72 11.49 16.65 12.82
CA SER A 72 11.55 18.11 12.71
C SER A 72 12.86 18.62 13.33
N LEU A 73 13.42 19.65 12.72
CA LEU A 73 14.55 20.37 13.25
C LEU A 73 14.04 21.60 14.02
N SER A 74 14.44 21.72 15.28
CA SER A 74 14.21 22.91 16.09
C SER A 74 15.53 23.60 16.36
N ASP A 75 15.63 24.88 16.03
CA ASP A 75 16.80 25.69 16.37
C ASP A 75 16.61 26.26 17.77
N SER A 76 17.29 25.67 18.75
CA SER A 76 17.36 26.27 20.08
C SER A 76 18.41 27.38 20.04
N LEU A 77 17.93 28.61 19.81
CA LEU A 77 18.71 29.84 19.80
C LEU A 77 19.65 29.96 21.03
N ASP A 78 19.24 29.39 22.17
CA ASP A 78 19.99 29.42 23.44
C ASP A 78 21.23 28.52 23.51
N LYS A 79 21.42 27.57 22.58
CA LYS A 79 22.53 26.59 22.68
C LYS A 79 23.38 26.45 21.41
N GLY A 80 23.07 27.17 20.33
CA GLY A 80 23.80 27.09 19.07
C GLY A 80 23.88 25.66 18.49
N ARG A 81 22.92 24.80 18.86
CA ARG A 81 22.83 23.41 18.42
C ARG A 81 21.40 23.15 17.96
N ALA A 82 21.26 22.78 16.69
CA ALA A 82 20.00 22.32 16.15
C ALA A 82 19.63 20.98 16.81
N SER A 83 18.41 20.90 17.37
CA SER A 83 17.88 19.69 17.99
C SER A 83 16.92 19.00 17.04
N LEU A 84 17.23 17.75 16.69
CA LEU A 84 16.38 16.91 15.83
C LEU A 84 15.40 16.13 16.70
N THR A 85 14.10 16.33 16.45
CA THR A 85 13.01 15.63 17.14
C THR A 85 12.38 14.63 16.18
N TYR A 86 12.26 13.37 16.59
CA TYR A 86 11.61 12.32 15.81
C TYR A 86 10.15 12.14 16.27
N TYR A 87 9.25 11.97 15.31
CA TYR A 87 7.84 11.65 15.51
C TYR A 87 7.51 10.31 14.85
N GLY A 88 6.64 9.52 15.47
CA GLY A 88 6.24 8.22 14.96
C GLY A 88 6.85 7.05 15.73
N HIS A 89 6.84 5.88 15.11
CA HIS A 89 7.01 4.62 15.83
C HIS A 89 8.45 4.42 16.38
N GLY A 90 8.58 3.61 17.44
CA GLY A 90 9.86 3.22 18.03
C GLY A 90 10.79 2.49 17.04
N PRO A 91 12.00 2.10 17.43
CA PRO A 91 13.01 1.55 16.52
C PRO A 91 12.55 0.28 15.78
N ASP A 92 11.53 -0.44 16.27
CA ASP A 92 11.00 -1.62 15.60
C ASP A 92 9.97 -1.28 14.50
N PRO A 93 10.12 -1.83 13.27
CA PRO A 93 9.19 -1.62 12.17
C PRO A 93 7.89 -2.43 12.28
N ASP A 94 7.81 -3.43 13.17
CA ASP A 94 6.73 -4.44 13.19
C ASP A 94 5.61 -4.18 14.21
N THR A 95 5.80 -3.25 15.16
CA THR A 95 4.80 -2.97 16.19
C THR A 95 3.69 -2.04 15.65
N LYS A 96 2.71 -2.62 14.94
CA LYS A 96 1.50 -1.94 14.44
C LYS A 96 0.64 -1.33 15.56
N THR A 97 1.08 -0.20 16.10
CA THR A 97 0.34 0.61 17.07
C THR A 97 0.37 2.06 16.62
N LEU A 98 -0.41 2.34 15.57
CA LEU A 98 -0.73 3.70 15.08
C LEU A 98 -1.45 4.56 16.15
N SER A 99 -1.94 3.95 17.22
CA SER A 99 -2.56 4.66 18.34
C SER A 99 -1.56 5.49 19.17
N ASP A 100 -0.27 5.10 19.20
CA ASP A 100 0.76 5.80 19.96
C ASP A 100 1.38 6.98 19.19
N SER A 101 1.35 6.97 17.85
CA SER A 101 1.85 8.09 17.06
C SER A 101 1.00 9.35 17.28
N ARG A 102 -0.33 9.21 17.45
CA ARG A 102 -1.23 10.34 17.79
C ARG A 102 -0.89 10.98 19.14
N ALA A 103 -0.39 10.19 20.11
CA ALA A 103 0.07 10.70 21.40
C ALA A 103 1.46 11.39 21.32
N SER A 104 2.30 10.97 20.37
CA SER A 104 3.62 11.60 20.13
C SER A 104 3.56 12.97 19.46
N PHE A 105 2.47 13.26 18.71
CA PHE A 105 2.20 14.57 18.12
C PHE A 105 1.37 15.44 19.08
N HIS A 106 1.95 15.84 20.21
CA HIS A 106 1.28 16.80 21.08
C HIS A 106 1.36 18.22 20.46
N PRO A 107 0.23 18.94 20.30
CA PRO A 107 0.18 20.28 19.71
C PRO A 107 0.90 21.36 20.55
N SER A 108 1.51 21.00 21.68
CA SER A 108 2.32 21.91 22.50
C SER A 108 3.68 22.24 21.87
N GLN A 109 4.15 21.46 20.89
CA GLN A 109 5.36 21.79 20.14
C GLN A 109 4.99 22.58 18.88
N SER A 110 5.31 23.88 18.87
CA SER A 110 5.08 24.78 17.72
C SER A 110 5.65 24.24 16.40
N HIS A 111 6.77 23.51 16.47
CA HIS A 111 7.43 22.90 15.32
C HIS A 111 6.66 21.70 14.73
N ALA A 112 5.98 20.91 15.58
CA ALA A 112 5.16 19.79 15.11
C ALA A 112 3.94 20.29 14.33
N ALA A 113 3.30 21.37 14.81
CA ALA A 113 2.18 22.01 14.13
C ALA A 113 2.58 22.58 12.77
N GLY A 114 3.75 23.22 12.67
CA GLY A 114 4.28 23.74 11.40
C GLY A 114 4.54 22.62 10.38
N LEU A 115 5.15 21.51 10.82
CA LEU A 115 5.40 20.35 9.97
C LEU A 115 4.09 19.71 9.48
N LEU A 116 3.13 19.48 10.36
CA LEU A 116 1.82 18.93 9.99
C LEU A 116 1.06 19.86 9.05
N THR A 117 1.14 21.18 9.28
CA THR A 117 0.51 22.17 8.39
C THR A 117 1.12 22.12 7.00
N ALA A 118 2.46 22.06 6.90
CA ALA A 118 3.15 21.93 5.62
C ALA A 118 2.75 20.64 4.88
N ILE A 119 2.71 19.49 5.58
CA ILE A 119 2.26 18.22 4.98
C ILE A 119 0.80 18.32 4.49
N SER A 120 -0.08 18.95 5.28
CA SER A 120 -1.50 19.10 4.97
C SER A 120 -1.83 20.14 3.89
N MET A 121 -0.90 21.03 3.53
CA MET A 121 -1.14 22.10 2.55
C MET A 121 -0.30 21.97 1.28
N CYS A 122 0.86 21.32 1.34
CA CYS A 122 1.79 21.19 0.23
C CYS A 122 1.59 19.87 -0.53
N HIS A 123 0.36 19.56 -0.93
CA HIS A 123 0.03 18.38 -1.72
C HIS A 123 -0.95 18.72 -2.85
N THR A 124 -1.06 17.83 -3.83
CA THR A 124 -2.04 17.94 -4.92
C THR A 124 -3.22 16.99 -4.77
N CYS A 125 -3.24 16.20 -3.68
CA CYS A 125 -4.34 15.28 -3.41
C CYS A 125 -5.72 15.97 -3.35
N THR A 126 -6.69 15.32 -3.96
CA THR A 126 -8.10 15.68 -3.89
C THR A 126 -8.80 14.85 -2.84
N VAL A 127 -9.74 15.45 -2.10
CA VAL A 127 -10.48 14.76 -1.03
C VAL A 127 -11.89 14.47 -1.51
N ARG A 128 -12.25 13.19 -1.51
CA ARG A 128 -13.60 12.72 -1.82
C ARG A 128 -14.28 12.26 -0.53
N ARG A 129 -15.45 12.84 -0.24
CA ARG A 129 -16.28 12.40 0.88
C ARG A 129 -17.13 11.21 0.45
N ARG A 130 -16.93 10.06 1.08
CA ARG A 130 -17.79 8.90 0.88
C ARG A 130 -19.01 9.04 1.79
N ARG A 131 -20.20 9.07 1.18
CA ARG A 131 -21.48 8.96 1.90
C ARG A 131 -21.80 7.48 1.95
N ASP A 132 -21.89 6.91 3.14
CA ASP A 132 -22.40 5.55 3.31
C ASP A 132 -23.88 5.54 2.88
N THR A 133 -24.15 5.17 1.63
CA THR A 133 -25.48 4.69 1.26
C THR A 133 -25.58 3.23 1.72
N PRO A 134 -26.57 2.87 2.54
CA PRO A 134 -26.78 1.48 2.90
C PRO A 134 -27.24 0.73 1.66
N SER A 135 -26.42 -0.20 1.18
CA SER A 135 -26.78 -1.29 0.26
C SER A 135 -27.37 -0.91 -1.11
N GLY A 136 -26.57 -1.12 -2.16
CA GLY A 136 -27.07 -1.64 -3.43
C GLY A 136 -27.37 -0.59 -4.51
N THR A 137 -26.76 -0.83 -5.67
CA THR A 137 -26.97 -0.18 -6.97
C THR A 137 -26.42 1.25 -7.12
N ASP A 138 -25.16 1.33 -7.53
CA ASP A 138 -24.73 2.43 -8.42
C ASP A 138 -24.38 1.83 -9.79
N LEU A 139 -25.42 1.62 -10.60
CA LEU A 139 -25.32 1.38 -12.03
C LEU A 139 -25.05 2.72 -12.71
N ARG A 140 -23.79 3.14 -12.77
CA ARG A 140 -23.31 4.10 -13.77
C ARG A 140 -21.83 3.87 -14.02
N GLY A 141 -21.56 2.99 -14.99
CA GLY A 141 -20.27 2.94 -15.64
C GLY A 141 -19.99 4.24 -16.40
N ARG A 142 -18.79 4.77 -16.23
CA ARG A 142 -18.03 5.40 -17.31
C ARG A 142 -16.56 5.27 -16.98
N GLY A 143 -15.86 4.50 -17.80
CA GLY A 143 -14.48 4.09 -17.58
C GLY A 143 -13.51 5.26 -17.48
N THR A 144 -12.53 5.06 -16.62
CA THR A 144 -11.14 5.44 -16.82
C THR A 144 -10.36 4.31 -16.17
N GLU A 145 -9.58 3.57 -16.96
CA GLU A 145 -8.53 2.71 -16.44
C GLU A 145 -7.44 3.64 -15.88
N GLU A 146 -7.70 4.25 -14.73
CA GLU A 146 -6.69 4.91 -13.92
C GLU A 146 -6.44 3.99 -12.73
N THR A 147 -5.17 3.62 -12.56
CA THR A 147 -4.67 2.85 -11.42
C THR A 147 -4.76 3.71 -10.17
N ASP A 148 -5.98 3.96 -9.69
CA ASP A 148 -6.23 4.75 -8.50
C ASP A 148 -5.82 3.95 -7.26
N VAL A 149 -4.83 4.50 -6.54
CA VAL A 149 -4.35 3.96 -5.27
C VAL A 149 -5.39 4.29 -4.21
N THR A 150 -6.30 3.36 -3.99
CA THR A 150 -7.31 3.42 -2.93
C THR A 150 -6.68 3.02 -1.62
N ALA A 151 -6.73 3.90 -0.63
CA ALA A 151 -6.06 3.72 0.64
C ALA A 151 -7.07 3.61 1.79
N ASP A 152 -6.71 2.90 2.87
CA ASP A 152 -7.61 2.54 3.98
C ASP A 152 -8.33 3.77 4.60
N ASN A 153 -9.64 3.63 4.83
CA ASN A 153 -10.54 4.72 5.22
C ASN A 153 -10.26 5.24 6.64
N ILE A 154 -10.04 6.55 6.79
CA ILE A 154 -10.07 7.21 8.09
C ILE A 154 -11.53 7.53 8.42
N THR A 155 -12.03 6.90 9.47
CA THR A 155 -13.33 7.23 10.06
C THR A 155 -13.18 8.41 11.01
N ASP A 156 -13.80 9.54 10.67
CA ASP A 156 -13.98 10.65 11.61
C ASP A 156 -14.83 10.18 12.82
N GLU A 157 -14.73 10.84 13.97
CA GLU A 157 -15.55 10.55 15.17
C GLU A 157 -17.07 10.72 14.92
N ARG A 158 -17.41 11.23 13.74
CA ARG A 158 -18.77 11.42 13.20
C ARG A 158 -19.20 10.33 12.22
N GLY A 159 -18.39 9.30 12.00
CA GLY A 159 -18.68 8.19 11.07
C GLY A 159 -18.59 8.56 9.59
N LEU A 160 -17.93 9.66 9.23
CA LEU A 160 -17.68 10.03 7.85
C LEU A 160 -16.34 9.44 7.39
N THR A 161 -16.36 8.71 6.27
CA THR A 161 -15.15 8.20 5.61
C THR A 161 -14.69 9.20 4.55
N CYS A 162 -13.45 9.66 4.69
CA CYS A 162 -12.78 10.52 3.70
C CYS A 162 -11.78 9.68 2.91
N GLU A 163 -11.82 9.83 1.60
CA GLU A 163 -10.94 9.15 0.66
C GLU A 163 -10.03 10.20 0.01
N TYR A 164 -8.71 10.02 0.14
CA TYR A 164 -7.71 10.88 -0.47
C TYR A 164 -7.25 10.25 -1.79
N MET A 165 -7.32 11.02 -2.88
CA MET A 165 -6.91 10.60 -4.21
C MET A 165 -5.78 11.51 -4.69
N GLY A 166 -4.67 10.92 -5.11
CA GLY A 166 -3.48 11.63 -5.58
C GLY A 166 -2.85 10.92 -6.77
N ALA A 167 -2.06 11.65 -7.55
CA ALA A 167 -1.34 11.07 -8.68
C ALA A 167 -0.13 10.24 -8.22
N SER A 168 0.34 10.47 -6.99
CA SER A 168 1.47 9.75 -6.40
C SER A 168 1.08 9.10 -5.07
N SER A 169 1.50 7.86 -4.85
CA SER A 169 1.11 7.08 -3.66
C SER A 169 1.76 7.58 -2.37
N ASP A 170 2.88 8.29 -2.47
CA ASP A 170 3.58 8.91 -1.35
C ASP A 170 2.83 10.12 -0.77
N GLU A 171 2.29 11.03 -1.60
CA GLU A 171 1.48 12.17 -1.13
C GLU A 171 0.19 11.69 -0.44
N VAL A 172 -0.45 10.64 -0.98
CA VAL A 172 -1.64 10.04 -0.36
C VAL A 172 -1.29 9.47 1.01
N ALA A 173 -0.18 8.73 1.12
CA ALA A 173 0.26 8.14 2.37
C ALA A 173 0.63 9.16 3.45
N LEU A 174 1.00 10.39 3.08
CA LEU A 174 1.29 11.47 4.01
C LEU A 174 0.04 12.11 4.63
N LEU A 175 -1.11 11.99 3.96
CA LEU A 175 -2.38 12.59 4.40
C LEU A 175 -3.29 11.61 5.15
N GLN A 176 -2.90 10.34 5.20
CA GLN A 176 -3.59 9.32 5.97
C GLN A 176 -3.14 9.33 7.44
#